data_AF-A0A3L8PR39-F1
#
_entry.id   AF-A0A3L8PR39-F1
#
_cell.length_a   1.000
_cell.length_b   1.000
_cell.length_c   1.000
_cell.angle_alpha   90.00
_cell.angle_beta   90.00
_cell.angle_gamma   90.00
#
_symmetry.space_group_name_H-M   'P 1'
#
loop_
_entity.id
_entity.type
_entity.pdbx_description
1 polymer ?
#
loop_
_entity_poly.entity_id
_entity_poly.type
_entity_poly.pdbx_seq_one_letter_code
_entity_poly.pdbx_strand_id
1 'polypeptide(L)'
;MKCWAKTVSECCGIQSREHYLTKGLFSDKFLNVRNARFLTGDKVIPKNELTKKCLCKKHNELLAPYDNEAIKFGKALEYAGKLSLKRRKSVTIQPI
;
A
#
# COMPACT_ATOMS: atom_id res chain seq x y z
N MET A 1 -2.60 -9.14 -21.99
CA MET A 1 -2.44 -7.84 -21.31
C MET A 1 -0.99 -7.38 -21.52
N LYS A 2 -0.77 -6.15 -21.99
CA LYS A 2 0.58 -5.61 -22.29
C LYS A 2 1.12 -4.90 -21.06
N CYS A 3 2.37 -5.19 -20.69
CA CYS A 3 3.05 -4.49 -19.59
C CYS A 3 3.02 -2.98 -19.83
N TRP A 4 2.62 -2.21 -18.81
CA TRP A 4 2.52 -0.74 -18.88
C TRP A 4 3.86 -0.10 -19.25
N ALA A 5 4.96 -0.60 -18.69
CA ALA A 5 6.31 -0.07 -18.92
C ALA A 5 6.93 -0.46 -20.28
N LYS A 6 6.19 -1.16 -21.16
CA LYS A 6 6.67 -1.56 -22.50
C LYS A 6 7.13 -0.35 -23.34
N THR A 7 6.49 0.79 -23.17
CA THR A 7 6.82 2.01 -23.93
C THR A 7 8.12 2.66 -23.47
N VAL A 8 8.60 2.33 -22.27
CA VAL A 8 9.78 2.94 -21.66
C VAL A 8 11.02 2.05 -21.85
N SER A 9 10.85 0.72 -21.86
CA SER A 9 11.94 -0.21 -22.16
C SER A 9 11.42 -1.61 -22.51
N GLU A 10 12.32 -2.46 -23.00
CA GLU A 10 11.97 -3.82 -23.43
C GLU A 10 11.42 -4.71 -22.31
N CYS A 11 10.31 -5.38 -22.60
CA CYS A 11 9.65 -6.34 -21.73
C CYS A 11 10.29 -7.73 -21.79
N CYS A 12 10.22 -8.47 -20.68
CA CYS A 12 10.61 -9.90 -20.65
C CYS A 12 9.48 -10.86 -21.06
N GLY A 13 8.32 -10.37 -21.50
CA GLY A 13 7.16 -11.17 -21.92
C GLY A 13 6.36 -11.84 -20.78
N ILE A 14 7.00 -12.17 -19.65
CA ILE A 14 6.37 -12.83 -18.50
C ILE A 14 5.64 -11.80 -17.64
N GLN A 15 4.32 -11.95 -17.49
CA GLN A 15 3.53 -11.08 -16.62
C GLN A 15 3.76 -11.38 -15.14
N SER A 16 3.80 -10.34 -14.33
CA SER A 16 3.81 -10.42 -12.86
C SER A 16 2.52 -9.82 -12.29
N ARG A 17 2.20 -10.16 -11.04
CA ARG A 17 0.98 -9.73 -10.34
C ARG A 17 1.37 -8.70 -9.28
N GLU A 18 1.07 -7.44 -9.55
CA GLU A 18 1.46 -6.31 -8.70
C GLU A 18 0.32 -5.77 -7.89
N HIS A 19 0.63 -5.26 -6.70
CA HIS A 19 -0.37 -4.62 -5.85
C HIS A 19 -0.72 -3.24 -6.39
N TYR A 20 -2.01 -2.88 -6.40
CA TYR A 20 -2.45 -1.52 -6.74
C TYR A 20 -1.99 -0.49 -5.72
N LEU A 21 -1.90 -0.92 -4.47
CA LEU A 21 -1.44 -0.15 -3.33
C LEU A 21 -0.29 -0.93 -2.72
N THR A 22 0.87 -0.29 -2.52
CA THR A 22 2.03 -0.90 -1.87
C THR A 22 1.60 -1.65 -0.62
N LYS A 23 2.01 -2.93 -0.51
CA LYS A 23 1.64 -3.80 0.63
C LYS A 23 1.94 -3.17 1.99
N GLY A 24 2.94 -2.29 2.06
CA GLY A 24 3.34 -1.58 3.27
C GLY A 24 2.34 -0.54 3.77
N LEU A 25 1.38 -0.11 2.96
CA LEU A 25 0.36 0.84 3.39
C LEU A 25 -0.65 0.20 4.36
N PHE A 26 -0.83 -1.12 4.30
CA PHE A 26 -1.82 -1.83 5.11
C PHE A 26 -1.21 -3.05 5.78
N SER A 27 -1.14 -3.04 7.10
CA SER A 27 -0.66 -4.16 7.92
C SER A 27 -1.58 -5.38 7.81
N ASP A 28 -2.89 -5.15 7.74
CA ASP A 28 -3.89 -6.19 7.92
C ASP A 28 -4.11 -7.04 6.65
N LYS A 29 -4.70 -8.22 6.82
CA LYS A 29 -5.04 -9.13 5.71
C LYS A 29 -6.25 -8.64 4.90
N PHE A 30 -7.13 -7.88 5.53
CA PHE A 30 -8.36 -7.37 4.94
C PHE A 30 -8.41 -5.85 5.08
N LEU A 31 -9.03 -5.22 4.09
CA LEU A 31 -9.28 -3.79 4.05
C LEU A 31 -10.77 -3.54 4.20
N ASN A 32 -11.13 -2.81 5.25
CA ASN A 32 -12.49 -2.38 5.48
C ASN A 32 -12.68 -0.99 4.86
N VAL A 33 -13.36 -0.93 3.73
CA VAL A 33 -13.69 0.32 3.05
C VAL A 33 -15.10 0.72 3.48
N ARG A 34 -15.21 1.89 4.12
CA ARG A 34 -16.47 2.49 4.57
C ARG A 34 -16.65 3.87 3.97
N ASN A 35 -17.90 4.30 3.79
CA ASN A 35 -18.24 5.66 3.33
C ASN A 35 -17.60 6.10 2.01
N ALA A 36 -17.18 5.16 1.16
CA ALA A 36 -16.71 5.50 -0.18
C ALA A 36 -17.93 5.78 -1.07
N ARG A 37 -18.08 7.03 -1.54
CA ARG A 37 -19.24 7.46 -2.34
C ARG A 37 -19.47 6.64 -3.62
N PHE A 38 -18.42 6.00 -4.13
CA PHE A 38 -18.46 5.15 -5.31
C PHE A 38 -18.69 3.66 -4.98
N LEU A 39 -18.91 3.30 -3.72
CA LEU A 39 -19.28 1.96 -3.28
C LEU A 39 -20.70 1.97 -2.71
N THR A 40 -21.48 0.96 -3.06
CA THR A 40 -22.77 0.71 -2.42
C THR A 40 -22.52 0.03 -1.07
N GLY A 41 -22.40 0.84 -0.01
CA GLY A 41 -22.20 0.37 1.36
C GLY A 41 -20.76 0.02 1.73
N ASP A 42 -20.61 -0.60 2.90
CA ASP A 42 -19.31 -1.03 3.43
C ASP A 42 -18.83 -2.30 2.72
N LYS A 43 -17.52 -2.37 2.44
CA LYS A 43 -16.91 -3.50 1.75
C LYS A 43 -15.65 -3.97 2.45
N VAL A 44 -15.54 -5.28 2.64
CA VAL A 44 -14.32 -5.95 3.09
C VAL A 44 -13.60 -6.51 1.88
N ILE A 45 -12.35 -6.09 1.67
CA ILE A 45 -11.55 -6.49 0.50
C ILE A 45 -10.32 -7.26 0.98
N PRO A 46 -10.12 -8.51 0.53
CA PRO A 46 -8.87 -9.22 0.77
C PRO A 46 -7.68 -8.49 0.15
N LYS A 47 -6.59 -8.28 0.92
CA LYS A 47 -5.41 -7.53 0.43
C LYS A 47 -4.76 -8.18 -0.80
N ASN A 48 -4.83 -9.51 -0.92
CA ASN A 48 -4.31 -10.25 -2.08
C ASN A 48 -5.11 -10.00 -3.38
N GLU A 49 -6.36 -9.57 -3.28
CA GLU A 49 -7.21 -9.23 -4.43
C GLU A 49 -6.93 -7.82 -4.97
N LEU A 50 -6.24 -6.97 -4.20
CA LEU A 50 -5.77 -5.66 -4.64
C LEU A 50 -4.54 -5.77 -5.54
N THR A 51 -4.59 -6.68 -6.51
CA THR A 51 -3.51 -6.90 -7.47
C THR A 51 -3.97 -6.81 -8.91
N LYS A 52 -3.04 -6.47 -9.81
CA LYS A 52 -3.23 -6.41 -11.26
C LYS A 52 -2.04 -7.02 -11.98
N LYS A 53 -2.31 -7.63 -13.14
CA LYS A 53 -1.27 -8.04 -14.10
C LYS A 53 -0.88 -6.88 -15.02
N CYS A 54 -0.32 -5.80 -14.47
CA CYS A 54 0.04 -4.59 -15.22
C CYS A 54 1.52 -4.49 -15.59
N LEU A 55 2.41 -5.23 -14.94
CA LEU A 55 3.85 -5.22 -15.20
C LEU A 55 4.35 -6.60 -15.62
N CYS A 56 5.41 -6.63 -16.42
CA CYS A 56 6.18 -7.85 -16.62
C CYS A 56 7.13 -8.07 -15.44
N LYS A 57 7.60 -9.31 -15.25
CA LYS A 57 8.48 -9.69 -14.15
C LYS A 57 9.72 -8.78 -14.06
N LYS A 58 10.39 -8.53 -15.19
CA LYS A 58 11.55 -7.62 -15.28
C LYS A 58 11.22 -6.21 -14.77
N HIS A 59 10.18 -5.58 -15.31
CA HIS A 59 9.82 -4.21 -14.91
C HIS A 59 9.35 -4.13 -13.47
N ASN A 60 8.70 -5.17 -12.97
CA ASN A 60 8.35 -5.22 -11.57
C ASN A 60 9.58 -5.32 -10.65
N GLU A 61 10.51 -6.22 -10.98
CA GLU A 61 11.76 -6.39 -10.22
C GLU A 61 12.60 -5.12 -10.21
N LEU A 62 12.62 -4.37 -11.33
CA LEU A 62 13.26 -3.06 -11.41
C LEU A 62 12.63 -2.00 -10.50
N LEU A 63 11.32 -2.11 -10.23
CA LEU A 63 10.60 -1.18 -9.36
C LEU A 63 10.56 -1.63 -7.88
N ALA A 64 10.87 -2.90 -7.60
CA ALA A 64 10.83 -3.45 -6.25
C ALA A 64 11.65 -2.66 -5.20
N PRO A 65 12.84 -2.09 -5.50
CA PRO A 65 13.55 -1.25 -4.55
C PRO A 65 12.75 -0.02 -4.10
N TYR A 66 12.01 0.62 -5.02
CA TYR A 66 11.17 1.78 -4.68
C TYR A 66 9.96 1.39 -3.83
N ASP A 67 9.34 0.24 -4.12
CA ASP A 67 8.25 -0.30 -3.30
C ASP A 67 8.75 -0.58 -1.87
N ASN A 68 9.96 -1.14 -1.73
CA ASN A 68 10.59 -1.38 -0.43
C ASN A 68 10.83 -0.09 0.36
N GLU A 69 11.29 0.99 -0.28
CA GLU A 69 11.45 2.29 0.38
C GLU A 69 10.11 2.90 0.78
N ALA A 70 9.07 2.78 -0.06
CA ALA A 70 7.72 3.22 0.29
C ALA A 70 7.17 2.47 1.52
N ILE A 71 7.44 1.16 1.64
CA ILE A 71 7.09 0.36 2.82
C ILE A 71 7.80 0.91 4.08
N LYS A 72 9.09 1.22 4.00
CA LYS A 72 9.85 1.78 5.13
C LYS A 72 9.29 3.13 5.56
N PHE A 73 9.01 4.00 4.59
CA PHE A 73 8.41 5.30 4.83
C PHE A 73 7.03 5.18 5.53
N GLY A 74 6.17 4.28 5.06
CA GLY A 74 4.87 4.02 5.69
C GLY A 74 5.00 3.60 7.16
N LYS A 75 5.95 2.71 7.48
CA LYS A 75 6.23 2.30 8.87
C LYS A 75 6.71 3.46 9.74
N ALA A 76 7.55 4.35 9.20
CA ALA A 76 8.02 5.52 9.93
C ALA A 76 6.86 6.48 10.26
N LEU A 77 5.94 6.70 9.31
CA LEU A 77 4.74 7.50 9.54
C LEU A 77 3.81 6.89 10.59
N GLU A 78 3.59 5.57 10.53
CA GLU A 78 2.79 4.86 11.53
C GLU A 78 3.38 5.03 12.93
N TYR A 79 4.70 4.89 13.07
CA TYR A 79 5.41 5.08 14.32
C TYR A 79 5.27 6.52 14.85
N ALA A 80 5.50 7.52 13.99
CA ALA A 80 5.34 8.93 14.34
C ALA A 80 3.90 9.25 14.77
N GLY A 81 2.90 8.69 14.08
CA GLY A 81 1.48 8.83 14.44
C GLY A 81 1.19 8.27 15.83
N LYS A 82 1.68 7.06 16.13
CA LYS A 82 1.54 6.44 17.47
C LYS A 82 2.19 7.28 18.57
N LEU A 83 3.40 7.81 18.34
CA LEU A 83 4.06 8.71 19.29
C LEU A 83 3.28 10.00 19.52
N SER A 84 2.78 10.63 18.44
CA SER A 84 1.95 11.83 18.54
C SER A 84 0.69 11.58 19.38
N LEU A 85 0.01 10.45 19.18
CA LEU A 85 -1.17 10.07 19.98
C LEU A 85 -0.81 9.87 21.45
N LYS A 86 0.30 9.18 21.76
CA LYS A 86 0.79 9.02 23.13
C LYS A 86 1.06 10.38 23.78
N ARG A 87 1.74 11.29 23.09
CA ARG A 87 2.02 12.65 23.57
C ARG A 87 0.76 13.44 23.87
N ARG A 88 -0.28 13.35 23.01
CA ARG A 88 -1.55 14.05 23.26
C ARG A 88 -2.24 13.54 24.52
N LYS A 89 -2.23 12.21 24.73
CA LYS A 89 -2.84 11.58 25.90
C LYS A 89 -2.08 11.88 27.19
N SER A 90 -0.75 11.97 27.17
CA SER A 90 0.03 12.31 28.35
C SER A 90 -0.19 13.74 28.84
N VAL A 91 -0.56 14.66 27.95
CA VAL A 91 -0.90 16.05 28.30
C VAL A 91 -2.29 16.13 28.96
N THR A 92 -3.18 15.17 28.71
CA THR A 92 -4.56 15.20 29.26
C THR A 92 -4.67 14.65 30.69
N ILE A 93 -3.60 14.08 31.26
CA ILE A 93 -3.59 13.41 32.57
C ILE A 93 -2.64 14.14 33.55
N GLN A 94 -2.72 15.47 33.62
CA GLN A 94 -2.21 16.21 34.78
C GLN A 94 -3.41 16.76 35.55
N PRO A 95 -3.91 16.07 36.58
CA PRO A 95 -4.77 16.68 37.58
C PRO A 95 -3.93 17.66 38.41
N ILE A 96 -4.46 18.86 38.60
CA ILE A 96 -4.07 19.79 39.67
C ILE A 96 -4.54 19.18 40.99
#